data_AF-X1BN19-F1
#
_entry.id   AF-X1BN19-F1
#
_cell.length_a   1.000
_cell.length_b   1.000
_cell.length_c   1.000
_cell.angle_alpha   90.00
_cell.angle_beta   90.00
_cell.angle_gamma   90.00
#
_symmetry.space_group_name_H-M   'P 1'
#
loop_
_entity.id
_entity.type
_entity.pdbx_description
1 polymer ?
#
loop_
_entity_poly.entity_id
_entity_poly.type
_entity_poly.pdbx_seq_one_letter_code
_entity_poly.pdbx_strand_id
1 'polypeptide(L)'
;KHIQSCDQLIPLTDGIFVAGTVQGPKDIPDTVAQAKAAASSAATLMAKGKVEIEPYFAKVLDFKCAGCKSCISLCAYKAITFNEYERVAEINEILCKGCGTCVAACPSRAIVQNHFGDAQILPMIESAIRKESKARGSEN
;
A
#
# COMPACT_ATOMS: atom_id res chain seq x y z
N LYS A 1 8.09 25.81 1.82
CA LYS A 1 9.19 25.49 2.77
C LYS A 1 8.75 25.40 4.25
N HIS A 2 7.47 25.64 4.61
CA HIS A 2 7.00 25.67 6.02
C HIS A 2 6.05 24.53 6.43
N ILE A 3 6.05 23.39 5.75
CA ILE A 3 5.24 22.21 6.13
C ILE A 3 6.10 21.00 6.51
N GLN A 4 7.42 21.03 6.27
CA GLN A 4 8.31 19.87 6.46
C GLN A 4 8.59 19.49 7.93
N SER A 5 8.27 20.34 8.91
CA SER A 5 8.41 19.97 10.34
C SER A 5 7.18 19.24 10.92
N CYS A 6 6.03 19.31 10.26
CA CYS A 6 4.81 18.59 10.70
C CYS A 6 4.78 17.13 10.23
N ASP A 7 5.51 16.78 9.15
CA ASP A 7 5.54 15.41 8.61
C ASP A 7 6.04 14.38 9.63
N GLN A 8 6.82 14.79 10.65
CA GLN A 8 7.31 13.86 11.66
C GLN A 8 6.24 13.42 12.67
N LEU A 9 5.07 14.09 12.76
CA LEU A 9 3.97 13.73 13.66
C LEU A 9 3.04 12.66 13.08
N ILE A 10 3.09 12.44 11.77
CA ILE A 10 2.16 11.59 11.02
C ILE A 10 2.96 10.41 10.45
N PRO A 11 2.88 9.20 11.04
CA PRO A 11 3.42 8.01 10.39
C PRO A 11 2.80 7.80 9.01
N LEU A 12 3.51 7.07 8.15
CA LEU A 12 3.05 6.72 6.79
C LEU A 12 1.70 5.99 6.77
N THR A 13 1.26 5.47 7.92
CA THR A 13 -0.04 4.83 8.11
C THR A 13 -1.12 5.86 8.44
N ASP A 14 -2.12 5.97 7.57
CA ASP A 14 -3.25 6.89 7.74
C ASP A 14 -3.97 6.67 9.07
N GLY A 15 -4.33 7.79 9.72
CA GLY A 15 -5.12 7.81 10.95
C GLY A 15 -4.36 7.42 12.21
N ILE A 16 -3.06 7.10 12.12
CA ILE A 16 -2.19 6.93 13.29
C ILE A 16 -1.43 8.24 13.50
N PHE A 17 -1.30 8.66 14.76
CA PHE A 17 -0.54 9.84 15.15
C PHE A 17 0.38 9.50 16.31
N VAL A 18 1.54 10.15 16.36
CA VAL A 18 2.58 9.88 17.35
C VAL A 18 2.97 11.19 18.04
N ALA A 19 3.12 11.18 19.36
CA ALA A 19 3.54 12.36 20.13
C ALA A 19 4.49 12.00 21.27
N GLY A 20 5.47 12.87 21.52
CA GLY A 20 6.39 12.76 22.66
C GLY A 20 7.66 11.96 22.36
N THR A 21 8.15 11.25 23.37
CA THR A 21 9.48 10.62 23.36
C THR A 21 9.59 9.40 22.47
N VAL A 22 8.46 8.80 22.06
CA VAL A 22 8.39 7.69 21.09
C VAL A 22 8.91 8.10 19.70
N GLN A 23 8.85 9.39 19.35
CA GLN A 23 9.43 9.93 18.11
C GLN A 23 10.91 10.32 18.28
N GLY A 24 11.50 10.13 19.46
CA GLY A 24 12.87 10.54 19.83
C GLY A 24 12.88 11.46 21.06
N PRO A 25 14.04 11.67 21.70
CA PRO A 25 14.15 12.43 22.96
C PRO A 25 13.71 13.89 22.78
N LYS A 26 12.91 14.41 23.71
CA LYS A 26 12.33 15.77 23.69
C LYS A 26 12.17 16.31 25.10
N ASP A 27 12.16 17.63 25.19
CA ASP A 27 11.81 18.31 26.42
C ASP A 27 10.29 18.36 26.61
N ILE A 28 9.88 18.66 27.85
CA ILE A 28 8.48 18.76 28.26
C ILE A 28 7.67 19.71 27.37
N PRO A 29 8.08 20.97 27.12
CA PRO A 29 7.29 21.89 26.30
C PRO A 29 7.08 21.39 24.87
N ASP A 30 8.10 20.78 24.27
CA ASP A 30 8.01 20.21 22.92
C ASP A 30 7.05 19.02 22.88
N THR A 31 7.09 18.17 23.91
CA THR A 31 6.16 17.04 24.04
C THR A 31 4.71 17.52 24.15
N VAL A 32 4.46 18.58 24.92
CA VAL A 32 3.12 19.18 25.05
C VAL A 32 2.67 19.81 23.74
N ALA A 33 3.56 20.50 23.02
CA ALA A 33 3.27 21.06 21.71
C ALA A 33 2.91 19.96 20.68
N GLN A 34 3.66 18.86 20.67
CA GLN A 34 3.39 17.70 19.82
C GLN A 34 2.06 17.03 20.14
N ALA A 35 1.74 16.86 21.43
CA ALA A 35 0.47 16.28 21.84
C ALA A 35 -0.74 17.09 21.33
N LYS A 36 -0.65 18.43 21.42
CA LYS A 36 -1.68 19.33 20.88
C LYS A 36 -1.79 19.23 19.36
N ALA A 37 -0.66 19.15 18.66
CA ALA A 37 -0.64 19.00 17.21
C ALA A 37 -1.30 17.67 16.79
N ALA A 38 -0.93 16.55 17.40
CA ALA A 38 -1.50 15.23 17.13
C ALA A 38 -3.02 15.20 17.39
N ALA A 39 -3.47 15.79 18.50
CA ALA A 39 -4.90 15.87 18.82
C ALA A 39 -5.67 16.70 17.78
N SER A 40 -5.11 17.83 17.32
CA SER A 40 -5.72 18.67 16.29
C SER A 40 -5.80 17.96 14.94
N SER A 41 -4.75 17.25 14.54
CA SER A 41 -4.73 16.48 13.30
C SER A 41 -5.75 15.33 13.32
N ALA A 42 -5.84 14.61 14.44
CA ALA A 42 -6.86 13.58 14.63
C ALA A 42 -8.28 14.17 14.58
N ALA A 43 -8.52 15.28 15.29
CA ALA A 43 -9.80 15.98 15.27
C ALA A 43 -10.17 16.46 13.86
N THR A 44 -9.20 16.92 13.06
CA THR A 44 -9.43 17.35 11.68
C THR A 44 -9.85 16.18 10.79
N LEU A 45 -9.22 15.00 10.92
CA LEU A 45 -9.64 13.80 10.19
C LEU A 45 -11.06 13.37 10.60
N MET A 46 -11.35 13.38 11.90
CA MET A 46 -12.69 13.03 12.41
C MET A 46 -13.76 14.03 11.93
N ALA A 47 -13.43 15.32 11.90
CA ALA A 47 -14.35 16.38 11.46
C ALA A 47 -14.76 16.26 9.98
N LYS A 48 -13.89 15.71 9.11
CA LYS A 48 -14.22 15.47 7.69
C LYS A 48 -15.28 14.38 7.50
N GLY A 49 -15.40 13.43 8.44
CA GLY A 49 -16.40 12.35 8.41
C GLY A 49 -16.25 11.32 7.28
N LYS A 50 -15.41 11.59 6.27
CA LYS A 50 -15.07 10.70 5.15
C LYS A 50 -13.58 10.75 4.88
N VAL A 51 -13.03 9.62 4.47
CA VAL A 51 -11.63 9.46 4.07
C VAL A 51 -11.61 8.82 2.69
N GLU A 52 -10.87 9.43 1.78
CA GLU A 52 -10.60 8.85 0.46
C GLU A 52 -9.42 7.89 0.60
N ILE A 53 -9.58 6.68 0.09
CA ILE A 53 -8.56 5.63 0.12
C ILE A 53 -7.93 5.56 -1.26
N GLU A 54 -6.61 5.45 -1.31
CA GLU A 54 -5.91 5.29 -2.57
C GLU A 54 -6.23 3.92 -3.21
N PRO A 55 -6.53 3.87 -4.52
CA PRO A 55 -7.09 2.68 -5.17
C PRO A 55 -6.04 1.62 -5.54
N TYR A 56 -5.12 1.27 -4.64
CA TYR A 56 -4.05 0.29 -4.88
C TYR A 56 -4.44 -1.15 -4.51
N PHE A 57 -5.71 -1.52 -4.60
CA PHE A 57 -6.16 -2.86 -4.22
C PHE A 57 -5.85 -3.91 -5.31
N ALA A 58 -5.84 -5.18 -4.90
CA ALA A 58 -5.74 -6.33 -5.78
C ALA A 58 -7.13 -6.81 -6.20
N LYS A 59 -7.27 -7.27 -7.45
CA LYS A 59 -8.50 -7.87 -7.97
C LYS A 59 -8.24 -9.26 -8.54
N VAL A 60 -9.17 -10.19 -8.31
CA VAL A 60 -9.11 -11.54 -8.89
C VAL A 60 -9.85 -11.56 -10.23
N LEU A 61 -9.26 -12.25 -11.20
CA LEU A 61 -9.88 -12.56 -12.48
C LEU A 61 -10.50 -13.96 -12.38
N ASP A 62 -11.83 -14.00 -12.28
CA ASP A 62 -12.59 -15.23 -12.00
C ASP A 62 -12.27 -16.35 -12.99
N PHE A 63 -12.20 -16.02 -14.29
CA PHE A 63 -11.91 -16.96 -15.36
C PHE A 63 -10.49 -17.56 -15.36
N LYS A 64 -9.54 -17.00 -14.58
CA LYS A 64 -8.17 -17.54 -14.42
C LYS A 64 -7.95 -18.20 -13.06
N CYS A 65 -8.87 -18.03 -12.12
CA CYS A 65 -8.68 -18.50 -10.77
C CYS A 65 -8.90 -20.02 -10.71
N ALA A 66 -7.88 -20.76 -10.26
CA ALA A 66 -7.96 -22.21 -10.10
C ALA A 66 -8.56 -22.65 -8.73
N GLY A 67 -8.94 -21.69 -7.87
CA GLY A 67 -9.52 -21.99 -6.56
C GLY A 67 -8.58 -22.70 -5.57
N CYS A 68 -7.26 -22.55 -5.72
CA CYS A 68 -6.25 -23.24 -4.89
C CYS A 68 -6.15 -22.75 -3.43
N LYS A 69 -6.82 -21.65 -3.07
CA LYS A 69 -6.88 -21.04 -1.72
C LYS A 69 -5.52 -20.58 -1.14
N SER A 70 -4.42 -20.66 -1.89
CA SER A 70 -3.08 -20.27 -1.41
C SER A 70 -2.97 -18.80 -1.04
N CYS A 71 -3.71 -17.92 -1.72
CA CYS A 71 -3.71 -16.48 -1.45
C CYS A 71 -4.29 -16.11 -0.08
N ILE A 72 -5.19 -16.92 0.48
CA ILE A 72 -5.94 -16.60 1.71
C ILE A 72 -4.99 -16.45 2.90
N SER A 73 -4.07 -17.40 3.08
CA SER A 73 -3.12 -17.40 4.19
C SER A 73 -2.00 -16.35 4.03
N LEU A 74 -1.79 -15.84 2.82
CA LEU A 74 -0.75 -14.85 2.53
C LEU A 74 -1.16 -13.43 2.92
N CYS A 75 -2.47 -13.16 3.08
CA CYS A 75 -2.95 -11.82 3.38
C CYS A 75 -2.86 -11.52 4.88
N ALA A 76 -1.88 -10.69 5.28
CA ALA A 76 -1.76 -10.20 6.66
C ALA A 76 -3.00 -9.43 7.15
N TYR A 77 -3.75 -8.83 6.23
CA TYR A 77 -4.94 -8.02 6.51
C TYR A 77 -6.25 -8.82 6.44
N LYS A 78 -6.18 -10.13 6.13
CA LYS A 78 -7.37 -11.00 5.96
C LYS A 78 -8.41 -10.44 4.98
N ALA A 79 -7.94 -9.75 3.94
CA ALA A 79 -8.81 -9.14 2.93
C ALA A 79 -9.36 -10.15 1.91
N ILE A 80 -8.91 -11.41 1.94
CA ILE A 80 -9.22 -12.41 0.91
C ILE A 80 -10.17 -13.46 1.48
N THR A 81 -11.29 -13.66 0.81
CA THR A 81 -12.29 -14.69 1.10
C THR A 81 -12.38 -15.68 -0.06
N PHE A 82 -13.01 -16.82 0.18
CA PHE A 82 -13.25 -17.81 -0.86
C PHE A 82 -14.75 -17.97 -1.07
N ASN A 83 -15.20 -17.80 -2.30
CA ASN A 83 -16.57 -18.06 -2.70
C ASN A 83 -16.70 -19.54 -3.07
N GLU A 84 -17.39 -20.32 -2.24
CA GLU A 84 -17.58 -21.75 -2.47
C GLU A 84 -18.49 -22.07 -3.67
N TYR A 85 -19.37 -21.14 -4.08
CA TYR A 85 -20.28 -21.33 -5.22
C TYR A 85 -19.55 -21.18 -6.55
N GLU A 86 -18.88 -20.04 -6.74
CA GLU A 86 -18.11 -19.72 -7.96
C GLU A 86 -16.73 -20.43 -7.96
N ARG A 87 -16.31 -20.97 -6.81
CA ARG A 87 -15.01 -21.61 -6.58
C ARG A 87 -13.81 -20.69 -6.84
N VAL A 88 -14.01 -19.38 -6.68
CA VAL A 88 -12.99 -18.34 -6.86
C VAL A 88 -12.65 -17.64 -5.56
N ALA A 89 -11.44 -17.07 -5.50
CA ALA A 89 -11.07 -16.17 -4.42
C ALA A 89 -11.62 -14.76 -4.69
N GLU A 90 -12.10 -14.11 -3.64
CA GLU A 90 -12.61 -12.73 -3.69
C GLU A 90 -11.77 -11.86 -2.76
N ILE A 91 -11.49 -10.62 -3.19
CA ILE A 91 -10.69 -9.67 -2.41
C ILE A 91 -11.60 -8.50 -2.03
N ASN A 92 -11.68 -8.22 -0.74
CA ASN A 92 -12.34 -7.03 -0.22
C ASN A 92 -11.43 -5.81 -0.45
N GLU A 93 -11.85 -4.94 -1.37
CA GLU A 93 -11.11 -3.75 -1.80
C GLU A 93 -10.84 -2.78 -0.64
N ILE A 94 -11.72 -2.71 0.36
CA ILE A 94 -11.63 -1.79 1.50
C ILE A 94 -10.54 -2.24 2.49
N LEU A 95 -10.39 -3.56 2.69
CA LEU A 95 -9.39 -4.12 3.59
C LEU A 95 -8.02 -4.29 2.92
N CYS A 96 -7.98 -4.32 1.59
CA CYS A 96 -6.77 -4.54 0.83
C CYS A 96 -5.85 -3.31 0.89
N LYS A 97 -4.68 -3.45 1.55
CA LYS A 97 -3.64 -2.40 1.59
C LYS A 97 -2.70 -2.40 0.38
N GLY A 98 -2.93 -3.26 -0.61
CA GLY A 98 -2.16 -3.22 -1.86
C GLY A 98 -0.69 -3.69 -1.78
N CYS A 99 -0.34 -4.55 -0.83
CA CYS A 99 1.04 -5.04 -0.67
C CYS A 99 1.56 -5.94 -1.81
N GLY A 100 0.69 -6.46 -2.68
CA GLY A 100 1.08 -7.28 -3.84
C GLY A 100 1.53 -8.72 -3.55
N THR A 101 1.58 -9.18 -2.29
CA THR A 101 2.05 -10.53 -1.94
C THR A 101 1.23 -11.65 -2.60
N CYS A 102 -0.09 -11.51 -2.63
CA CYS A 102 -0.98 -12.50 -3.25
C CYS A 102 -0.82 -12.54 -4.78
N VAL A 103 -0.52 -11.40 -5.41
CA VAL A 103 -0.31 -11.28 -6.86
C VAL A 103 0.95 -12.03 -7.27
N ALA A 104 2.06 -11.80 -6.57
CA ALA A 104 3.33 -12.47 -6.84
C ALA A 104 3.27 -13.99 -6.58
N ALA A 105 2.50 -14.43 -5.58
CA ALA A 105 2.42 -15.84 -5.21
C ALA A 105 1.38 -16.64 -6.01
N CYS A 106 0.51 -15.99 -6.79
CA CYS A 106 -0.56 -16.68 -7.49
C CYS A 106 0.00 -17.55 -8.64
N PRO A 107 -0.12 -18.90 -8.56
CA PRO A 107 0.45 -19.78 -9.57
C PRO A 107 -0.26 -19.64 -10.93
N SER A 108 -1.56 -19.34 -10.92
CA SER A 108 -2.35 -19.15 -12.14
C SER A 108 -2.32 -17.70 -12.66
N ARG A 109 -1.61 -16.79 -11.97
CA ARG A 109 -1.55 -15.34 -12.28
C ARG A 109 -2.95 -14.74 -12.49
N ALA A 110 -3.91 -15.20 -11.67
CA ALA A 110 -5.29 -14.74 -11.72
C ALA A 110 -5.52 -13.42 -10.97
N ILE A 111 -4.60 -13.03 -10.08
CA ILE A 111 -4.74 -11.82 -9.28
C ILE A 111 -3.94 -10.71 -9.95
N VAL A 112 -4.57 -9.56 -10.14
CA VAL A 112 -3.97 -8.37 -10.75
C VAL A 112 -3.98 -7.22 -9.74
N GLN A 113 -2.83 -6.55 -9.61
CA GLN A 113 -2.69 -5.36 -8.76
C GLN A 113 -3.13 -4.12 -9.54
N ASN A 114 -4.02 -3.31 -8.99
CA ASN A 114 -4.36 -2.03 -9.60
C ASN A 114 -3.17 -1.05 -9.51
N HIS A 115 -2.92 -0.27 -10.57
CA HIS A 115 -1.77 0.64 -10.76
C HIS A 115 -0.35 0.01 -10.79
N PHE A 116 -0.22 -1.29 -10.51
CA PHE A 116 1.05 -2.04 -10.60
C PHE A 116 0.87 -3.35 -11.37
N GLY A 117 0.12 -3.29 -12.48
CA GLY A 117 -0.11 -4.45 -13.33
C GLY A 117 1.14 -4.83 -14.14
N ASP A 118 1.19 -6.07 -14.61
CA ASP A 118 2.26 -6.58 -15.48
C ASP A 118 2.47 -5.69 -16.72
N ALA A 119 1.39 -5.15 -17.28
CA ALA A 119 1.42 -4.25 -18.43
C ALA A 119 2.14 -2.92 -18.14
N GLN A 120 2.29 -2.54 -16.87
CA GLN A 120 2.99 -1.32 -16.46
C GLN A 120 4.42 -1.64 -16.00
N ILE A 121 4.60 -2.72 -15.24
CA ILE A 121 5.90 -3.10 -14.68
C ILE A 121 6.85 -3.64 -15.76
N LEU A 122 6.38 -4.52 -16.65
CA LEU A 122 7.24 -5.16 -17.65
C LEU A 122 7.88 -4.16 -18.63
N PRO A 123 7.16 -3.17 -19.19
CA PRO A 123 7.78 -2.14 -20.02
C PRO A 123 8.78 -1.28 -19.27
N MET A 124 8.56 -1.07 -17.96
CA MET A 124 9.48 -0.32 -17.10
C MET A 124 10.82 -1.06 -16.96
N ILE A 125 10.77 -2.38 -16.74
CA ILE A 125 11.93 -3.26 -16.70
C ILE A 125 12.63 -3.28 -18.07
N GLU A 126 11.88 -3.51 -19.15
CA GLU A 126 12.42 -3.55 -20.51
C GLU A 126 13.15 -2.25 -20.87
N SER A 127 12.56 -1.10 -20.52
CA SER A 127 13.13 0.22 -20.77
C SER A 127 14.42 0.46 -19.97
N ALA A 128 14.48 -0.01 -18.73
CA ALA A 128 15.68 0.07 -17.91
C ALA A 128 16.83 -0.76 -18.53
N ILE A 129 16.53 -1.99 -18.96
CA ILE A 129 17.51 -2.89 -19.59
C ILE A 129 18.01 -2.32 -20.93
N ARG A 130 17.11 -1.76 -21.77
CA ARG A 130 17.48 -1.13 -23.05
C ARG A 130 18.35 0.12 -22.88
N LYS A 131 18.15 0.90 -21.80
CA LYS A 131 19.01 2.06 -21.50
C LYS A 131 20.43 1.62 -21.14
N GLU A 132 20.58 0.56 -20.35
CA GLU A 132 21.90 0.04 -20.00
C GLU A 132 22.67 -0.52 -21.20
N SER A 133 21.99 -1.18 -22.14
CA SER A 133 22.65 -1.70 -23.35
C SER A 133 23.06 -0.59 -24.32
N LYS A 134 22.29 0.51 -24.40
CA LYS A 134 22.66 1.69 -25.20
C LYS A 134 23.78 2.52 -24.55
N ALA A 135 23.81 2.63 -23.21
CA ALA A 135 24.89 3.28 -22.47
C ALA A 135 26.21 2.51 -22.58
N ARG A 136 26.18 1.17 -22.57
CA ARG A 136 27.37 0.32 -22.83
C ARG A 136 27.82 0.31 -24.29
N GLY A 137 26.96 0.72 -25.23
CA GLY A 137 27.26 0.75 -26.67
C GLY A 137 27.76 2.09 -27.21
N SER A 138 27.89 3.13 -26.38
CA SER A 138 28.42 4.46 -26.78
C SER A 138 29.87 4.71 -26.32
N GLU A 139 30.57 3.68 -25.84
CA GLU A 139 31.98 3.74 -25.42
C GLU A 139 32.97 3.12 -26.43
N ASN A 140 32.52 2.77 -27.65
CA ASN A 140 33.41 2.37 -28.76
C ASN A 140 33.15 3.19 -30.01
#